data_AF-A0A956Q324-F1
#
_entry.id   AF-A0A956Q324-F1
#
_cell.length_a   1.000
_cell.length_b   1.000
_cell.length_c   1.000
_cell.angle_alpha   90.00
_cell.angle_beta   90.00
_cell.angle_gamma   90.00
#
_symmetry.space_group_name_H-M   'P 1'
#
loop_
_entity.id
_entity.type
_entity.pdbx_description
1 polymer ?
#
loop_
_entity_poly.entity_id
_entity_poly.type
_entity_poly.pdbx_seq_one_letter_code
_entity_poly.pdbx_strand_id
1 'polypeptide(L)'
;MRLLSGPAGDAGLVERPIKDKSVASSAVQLPLPQFTLVSVEMGSQVLAKVAEAQATGNPFTLVVIDVGSGEWEVVRDLVERLWERDQALRCIVCSSPDRASWPHRLIVSRPEQWAFLRIPILAEEVFQLACCLS
;
A
#
# COMPACT_ATOMS: atom_id res chain seq x y z
N MET A 1 5.09 7.67 -8.68
CA MET A 1 5.20 6.60 -7.68
C MET A 1 4.94 7.18 -6.29
N ARG A 2 4.11 6.59 -5.41
CA ARG A 2 3.76 7.15 -4.09
C ARG A 2 3.86 6.09 -2.98
N LEU A 3 4.37 6.38 -1.79
CA LEU A 3 4.48 5.43 -0.67
C LEU A 3 3.68 5.89 0.56
N LEU A 4 3.12 4.95 1.33
CA LEU A 4 2.37 5.21 2.58
C LEU A 4 2.82 4.21 3.68
N SER A 5 2.70 4.59 4.95
CA SER A 5 3.00 3.73 6.12
C SER A 5 1.95 3.87 7.23
N GLY A 6 1.67 2.77 7.95
CA GLY A 6 0.72 2.70 9.07
C GLY A 6 0.99 1.52 10.04
N PRO A 7 0.54 1.58 11.31
CA PRO A 7 0.84 0.58 12.35
C PRO A 7 -0.11 -0.64 12.33
N ALA A 8 0.23 -1.70 13.07
CA ALA A 8 -0.53 -2.96 13.15
C ALA A 8 -1.14 -3.16 14.55
N GLY A 9 -2.44 -3.44 14.64
CA GLY A 9 -3.14 -3.69 15.90
C GLY A 9 -4.08 -4.91 15.84
N ASP A 10 -3.79 -5.89 16.70
CA ASP A 10 -4.53 -7.13 16.97
C ASP A 10 -5.53 -6.94 18.13
N ALA A 11 -6.71 -7.60 18.08
CA ALA A 11 -7.42 -8.16 19.24
C ALA A 11 -8.83 -8.66 18.89
N GLY A 12 -9.16 -9.89 19.33
CA GLY A 12 -10.46 -10.52 19.19
C GLY A 12 -11.37 -10.50 20.44
N LEU A 13 -12.66 -10.69 20.12
CA LEU A 13 -13.72 -11.51 20.75
C LEU A 13 -14.50 -11.09 22.05
N VAL A 14 -15.84 -11.20 21.89
CA VAL A 14 -16.93 -11.64 22.83
C VAL A 14 -17.96 -10.57 23.23
N GLU A 15 -19.21 -10.77 22.78
CA GLU A 15 -20.40 -10.02 23.15
C GLU A 15 -21.27 -10.70 24.24
N ARG A 16 -21.93 -9.89 25.10
CA ARG A 16 -23.31 -10.00 25.66
C ARG A 16 -23.51 -9.14 26.93
N PRO A 17 -24.75 -8.83 27.38
CA PRO A 17 -25.86 -8.11 26.75
C PRO A 17 -26.16 -6.75 27.46
N ILE A 18 -26.88 -5.86 26.76
CA ILE A 18 -27.04 -4.42 27.08
C ILE A 18 -28.18 -4.19 28.09
N LYS A 19 -27.90 -3.42 29.16
CA LYS A 19 -28.91 -2.82 30.06
C LYS A 19 -28.73 -1.31 30.07
N ASP A 20 -29.79 -0.61 29.72
CA ASP A 20 -29.89 0.84 29.55
C ASP A 20 -29.22 1.64 30.67
N LYS A 21 -28.09 2.27 30.35
CA LYS A 21 -27.62 3.50 30.97
C LYS A 21 -27.05 4.37 29.85
N SER A 22 -27.53 5.62 29.80
CA SER A 22 -27.02 6.68 28.94
C SER A 22 -25.49 6.75 29.05
N VAL A 23 -24.80 6.16 28.09
CA VAL A 23 -23.35 6.30 27.92
C VAL A 23 -23.17 7.60 27.15
N ALA A 24 -22.65 8.63 27.81
CA ALA A 24 -21.97 9.70 27.10
C ALA A 24 -20.83 9.04 26.34
N SER A 25 -21.04 8.79 25.05
CA SER A 25 -20.01 8.25 24.17
C SER A 25 -18.98 9.34 23.98
N SER A 26 -18.00 9.39 24.88
CA SER A 26 -16.72 10.03 24.56
C SER A 26 -16.16 9.23 23.40
N ALA A 27 -16.42 9.71 22.19
CA ALA A 27 -15.81 9.17 20.99
C ALA A 27 -14.30 9.21 21.24
N VAL A 28 -13.68 8.04 21.35
CA VAL A 28 -12.23 7.91 21.34
C VAL A 28 -11.82 8.48 19.99
N GLN A 29 -11.31 9.71 20.00
CA GLN A 29 -10.68 10.29 18.82
C GLN A 29 -9.39 9.52 18.61
N LEU A 30 -9.47 8.46 17.80
CA LEU A 30 -8.28 7.79 17.32
C LEU A 30 -7.45 8.82 16.55
N PRO A 31 -6.14 8.91 16.82
CA PRO A 31 -5.28 9.80 16.06
C PRO A 31 -5.42 9.48 14.57
N LEU A 32 -5.62 10.51 13.76
CA LEU A 32 -5.68 10.37 12.30
C LEU A 32 -4.35 9.77 11.81
N PRO A 33 -4.39 8.79 10.90
CA PRO A 33 -3.17 8.21 10.37
C PRO A 33 -2.35 9.30 9.67
N GLN A 34 -1.05 9.35 9.99
CA GLN A 34 -0.10 10.28 9.39
C GLN A 34 0.73 9.54 8.36
N PHE A 35 0.92 10.14 7.19
CA PHE A 35 1.63 9.52 6.09
C PHE A 35 2.84 10.36 5.69
N THR A 36 3.96 9.69 5.42
CA THR A 36 5.11 10.31 4.76
C THR A 36 5.18 9.81 3.32
N LEU A 37 5.19 10.75 2.39
CA LEU A 37 5.21 10.48 0.97
C LEU A 37 6.57 10.81 0.37
N VAL A 38 7.16 9.85 -0.33
CA VAL A 38 8.33 10.06 -1.19
C VAL A 38 7.94 9.73 -2.62
N SER A 39 8.29 10.60 -3.56
CA SER A 39 8.08 10.39 -5.00
C SER A 39 9.43 10.26 -5.70
N VAL A 40 9.49 9.34 -6.65
CA VAL A 40 10.63 9.11 -7.54
C VAL A 40 10.11 8.87 -8.95
N GLU A 41 10.94 9.20 -9.94
CA GLU A 41 10.58 9.11 -11.36
C GLU A 41 11.08 7.81 -12.02
N MET A 42 12.10 7.15 -11.45
CA MET A 42 12.72 5.96 -12.03
C MET A 42 12.72 4.78 -11.05
N GLY A 43 12.48 3.57 -11.56
CA GLY A 43 12.48 2.35 -10.76
C GLY A 43 13.78 2.10 -9.97
N SER A 44 14.94 2.50 -10.53
CA SER A 44 16.23 2.41 -9.83
C SER A 44 16.30 3.29 -8.58
N GLN A 45 15.66 4.45 -8.58
CA GLN A 45 15.60 5.35 -7.42
C GLN A 45 14.75 4.77 -6.29
N VAL A 46 13.72 3.98 -6.64
CA VAL A 46 12.84 3.33 -5.64
C VAL A 46 13.64 2.37 -4.78
N LEU A 47 14.41 1.48 -5.41
CA LEU A 47 15.20 0.47 -4.70
C LEU A 47 16.22 1.13 -3.76
N ALA A 48 16.80 2.25 -4.16
CA ALA A 48 17.70 3.04 -3.32
C ALA A 48 16.94 3.64 -2.12
N LYS A 49 15.75 4.21 -2.34
CA LYS A 49 14.94 4.80 -1.27
C LYS A 49 14.44 3.77 -0.27
N VAL A 50 14.02 2.59 -0.72
CA VAL A 50 13.63 1.49 0.19
C VAL A 50 14.82 1.01 1.00
N ALA A 51 16.00 0.87 0.39
CA ALA A 51 17.21 0.50 1.13
C ALA A 51 17.62 1.55 2.18
N GLU A 52 17.55 2.84 1.83
CA GLU A 52 17.81 3.96 2.75
C GLU A 52 16.83 3.97 3.93
N ALA A 53 15.54 3.80 3.64
CA ALA A 53 14.47 3.73 4.64
C ALA A 53 14.66 2.57 5.63
N GLN A 54 15.04 1.39 5.13
CA GLN A 54 15.39 0.24 5.96
C GLN A 54 16.60 0.51 6.85
N ALA A 55 17.67 1.08 6.29
CA ALA A 55 18.89 1.39 7.05
C ALA A 55 18.67 2.45 8.14
N THR A 56 17.70 3.35 7.95
CA THR A 56 17.37 4.42 8.91
C THR A 56 16.27 4.04 9.90
N GLY A 57 15.77 2.80 9.85
CA GLY A 57 14.72 2.32 10.75
C GLY A 57 13.34 2.90 10.48
N ASN A 58 13.12 3.49 9.30
CA ASN A 58 11.85 4.07 8.87
C ASN A 58 11.38 3.41 7.56
N PRO A 59 11.11 2.10 7.55
CA PRO A 59 10.71 1.38 6.34
C PRO A 59 9.40 1.90 5.78
N PHE A 60 9.24 1.81 4.45
CA PHE A 60 7.97 2.07 3.81
C PHE A 60 7.04 0.86 3.97
N THR A 61 5.72 1.09 4.09
CA THR A 61 4.74 -0.02 4.14
C THR A 61 4.16 -0.32 2.76
N LEU A 62 4.03 0.68 1.91
CA LEU A 62 3.39 0.59 0.59
C LEU A 62 4.18 1.33 -0.46
N VAL A 63 4.32 0.75 -1.65
CA VAL A 63 4.79 1.37 -2.90
C VAL A 63 3.64 1.42 -3.92
N VAL A 64 3.40 2.57 -4.55
CA VAL A 64 2.43 2.73 -5.66
C VAL A 64 3.18 2.98 -6.96
N ILE A 65 3.26 1.99 -7.85
CA ILE A 65 3.93 2.00 -9.16
C ILE A 65 2.96 2.46 -10.23
N ASP A 66 3.33 3.45 -11.04
CA ASP A 66 2.57 3.82 -12.24
C ASP A 66 3.22 3.16 -13.46
N VAL A 67 2.42 2.48 -14.29
CA VAL A 67 2.90 1.57 -15.34
C VAL A 67 2.37 1.98 -16.70
N GLY A 68 3.32 2.21 -17.61
CA GLY A 68 3.05 2.40 -19.03
C GLY A 68 2.69 1.09 -19.75
N SER A 69 2.11 1.21 -20.93
CA SER A 69 1.74 0.05 -21.75
C SER A 69 2.97 -0.77 -22.13
N GLY A 70 2.96 -2.07 -21.81
CA GLY A 70 3.99 -3.03 -22.24
C GLY A 70 5.16 -3.24 -21.29
N GLU A 71 5.19 -2.57 -20.13
CA GLU A 71 6.32 -2.63 -19.18
C GLU A 71 6.15 -3.70 -18.08
N TRP A 72 5.25 -4.67 -18.27
CA TRP A 72 4.86 -5.62 -17.22
C TRP A 72 5.99 -6.50 -16.67
N GLU A 73 6.90 -6.92 -17.54
CA GLU A 73 8.07 -7.70 -17.14
C GLU A 73 9.01 -6.86 -16.26
N VAL A 74 9.21 -5.60 -16.62
CA VAL A 74 10.02 -4.64 -15.83
C VAL A 74 9.39 -4.40 -14.47
N VAL A 75 8.07 -4.26 -14.43
CA VAL A 75 7.30 -4.05 -13.20
C VAL A 75 7.37 -5.29 -12.30
N ARG A 76 7.20 -6.49 -12.87
CA ARG A 76 7.37 -7.75 -12.12
C ARG A 76 8.74 -7.80 -11.48
N ASP A 77 9.80 -7.59 -12.27
CA ASP A 77 11.18 -7.68 -11.77
C ASP A 77 11.47 -6.61 -10.72
N LEU A 78 10.88 -5.41 -10.85
CA LEU A 78 10.98 -4.36 -9.84
C LEU A 78 10.30 -4.78 -8.53
N VAL A 79 9.09 -5.35 -8.59
CA VAL A 79 8.35 -5.82 -7.42
C VAL A 79 9.09 -6.94 -6.69
N GLU A 80 9.61 -7.92 -7.42
CA GLU A 80 10.42 -8.99 -6.82
C GLU A 80 11.66 -8.45 -6.13
N ARG A 81 12.39 -7.54 -6.79
CA ARG A 81 13.58 -6.89 -6.20
C ARG A 81 13.25 -6.02 -5.00
N LEU A 82 12.06 -5.44 -4.94
CA LEU A 82 11.61 -4.70 -3.77
C LEU A 82 11.39 -5.65 -2.59
N TRP A 83 10.75 -6.81 -2.82
CA TRP A 83 10.52 -7.82 -1.79
C TRP A 83 11.77 -8.55 -1.31
N GLU A 84 12.79 -8.69 -2.17
CA GLU A 84 14.12 -9.14 -1.75
C GLU A 84 14.75 -8.20 -0.72
N ARG A 85 14.42 -6.90 -0.77
CA ARG A 85 14.95 -5.89 0.16
C ARG A 85 14.08 -5.69 1.39
N ASP A 86 12.77 -5.77 1.22
CA ASP A 86 11.80 -5.61 2.29
C ASP A 86 10.62 -6.57 2.08
N GLN A 87 10.59 -7.62 2.89
CA GLN A 87 9.57 -8.65 2.81
C GLN A 87 8.20 -8.18 3.34
N ALA A 88 8.11 -7.08 4.08
CA ALA A 88 6.86 -6.54 4.59
C ALA A 88 6.20 -5.56 3.60
N LEU A 89 6.95 -5.09 2.61
CA LEU A 89 6.52 -4.06 1.67
C LEU A 89 5.35 -4.52 0.80
N ARG A 90 4.30 -3.71 0.71
CA ARG A 90 3.18 -3.94 -0.21
C ARG A 90 3.34 -3.11 -1.47
N CYS A 91 2.81 -3.61 -2.59
CA CYS A 91 2.87 -2.92 -3.88
C CYS A 91 1.46 -2.69 -4.45
N ILE A 92 1.16 -1.48 -4.87
CA ILE A 92 0.01 -1.18 -5.73
C ILE A 92 0.57 -0.86 -7.11
N VAL A 93 0.09 -1.57 -8.10
CA VAL A 93 0.44 -1.33 -9.50
C VAL A 93 -0.74 -0.64 -10.17
N CYS A 94 -0.50 0.55 -10.68
CA CYS A 94 -1.49 1.37 -11.34
C CYS A 94 -1.23 1.40 -12.84
N SER A 95 -2.27 1.38 -13.66
CA SER A 95 -2.14 1.63 -15.09
C SER A 95 -3.32 2.39 -15.65
N SER A 96 -3.14 2.92 -16.86
CA SER A 96 -4.20 3.58 -17.61
C SER A 96 -5.38 2.64 -17.86
N PRO A 97 -6.58 3.17 -18.14
CA PRO A 97 -7.79 2.37 -18.29
C PRO A 97 -7.81 1.54 -19.58
N ASP A 98 -6.89 1.79 -20.52
CA ASP A 98 -6.83 1.07 -21.80
C ASP A 98 -6.72 -0.45 -21.57
N ARG A 99 -7.57 -1.22 -22.24
CA ARG A 99 -7.59 -2.69 -22.10
C ARG A 99 -6.43 -3.35 -22.87
N ALA A 100 -5.92 -2.69 -23.91
CA ALA A 100 -4.82 -3.23 -24.72
C ALA A 100 -3.50 -3.28 -23.93
N SER A 101 -3.38 -2.47 -22.87
CA SER A 101 -2.21 -2.47 -21.99
C SER A 101 -2.29 -3.53 -20.89
N TRP A 102 -3.35 -4.33 -20.75
CA TRP A 102 -3.49 -5.26 -19.64
C TRP A 102 -2.57 -6.49 -19.80
N PRO A 103 -1.83 -6.90 -18.75
CA PRO A 103 -1.02 -8.12 -18.82
C PRO A 103 -1.96 -9.32 -18.91
N HIS A 104 -1.82 -10.12 -19.97
CA HIS A 104 -2.62 -11.35 -20.12
C HIS A 104 -2.38 -12.32 -18.97
N ARG A 105 -1.20 -12.23 -18.34
CA ARG A 105 -0.83 -12.93 -17.12
C ARG A 105 0.28 -12.14 -16.43
N LEU A 106 0.09 -11.78 -15.17
CA LEU A 106 1.13 -11.23 -14.30
C LEU A 106 1.19 -12.11 -13.06
N ILE A 107 2.33 -12.77 -12.85
CA ILE A 107 2.58 -13.64 -11.69
C ILE A 107 3.76 -13.04 -10.95
N VAL A 108 3.56 -12.85 -9.65
CA VAL A 108 4.57 -12.39 -8.70
C VAL A 108 4.52 -13.32 -7.48
N SER A 109 5.64 -13.42 -6.75
CA SER A 109 5.87 -14.41 -5.70
C SER A 109 4.94 -14.30 -4.49
N ARG A 110 4.43 -13.10 -4.19
CA ARG A 110 3.61 -12.79 -3.00
C ARG A 110 2.26 -12.19 -3.42
N PRO A 111 1.29 -13.01 -3.87
CA PRO A 111 0.02 -12.53 -4.41
C PRO A 111 -0.83 -11.72 -3.41
N GLU A 112 -0.62 -11.91 -2.11
CA GLU A 112 -1.29 -11.19 -1.03
C GLU A 112 -0.67 -9.82 -0.69
N GLN A 113 0.53 -9.53 -1.20
CA GLN A 113 1.25 -8.29 -0.92
C GLN A 113 1.20 -7.29 -2.08
N TRP A 114 0.33 -7.52 -3.07
CA TRP A 114 0.13 -6.54 -4.13
C TRP A 114 -1.31 -6.45 -4.62
N ALA A 115 -1.64 -5.32 -5.23
CA ALA A 115 -2.92 -5.09 -5.88
C ALA A 115 -2.71 -4.34 -7.19
N PHE A 116 -3.68 -4.48 -8.10
CA PHE A 116 -3.72 -3.76 -9.35
C PHE A 116 -4.88 -2.76 -9.36
N LEU A 117 -4.61 -1.50 -9.70
CA LEU A 117 -5.60 -0.45 -9.79
C LEU A 117 -5.60 0.21 -11.18
N ARG A 118 -6.78 0.59 -11.65
CA ARG A 118 -6.92 1.40 -12.86
C ARG A 118 -6.95 2.86 -12.48
N ILE A 119 -6.23 3.68 -13.24
CA ILE A 119 -6.29 5.14 -13.15
C ILE A 119 -7.43 5.62 -14.07
N PRO A 120 -8.21 6.66 -13.70
CA PRO A 120 -8.06 7.49 -12.49
C PRO A 120 -8.46 6.77 -11.20
N ILE A 121 -7.64 6.95 -10.16
CA ILE A 121 -7.96 6.55 -8.79
C ILE A 121 -8.41 7.82 -8.06
N LEU A 122 -9.57 7.78 -7.41
CA LEU A 122 -10.12 8.89 -6.66
C LEU A 122 -9.37 9.06 -5.33
N ALA A 123 -9.36 10.29 -4.81
CA ALA A 123 -8.65 10.59 -3.56
C ALA A 123 -9.20 9.75 -2.39
N GLU A 124 -10.52 9.58 -2.35
CA GLU A 124 -11.23 8.79 -1.35
C GLU A 124 -10.81 7.31 -1.36
N GLU A 125 -10.59 6.73 -2.54
CA GLU A 125 -10.10 5.35 -2.68
C GLU A 125 -8.69 5.22 -2.13
N VAL A 126 -7.82 6.21 -2.40
CA VAL A 126 -6.46 6.24 -1.83
C VAL A 126 -6.52 6.36 -0.31
N PHE A 127 -7.38 7.21 0.23
CA PHE A 127 -7.54 7.36 1.69
C PHE A 127 -8.10 6.08 2.33
N GLN A 128 -9.07 5.42 1.71
CA GLN A 128 -9.60 4.15 2.21
C GLN A 128 -8.52 3.07 2.23
N LEU A 129 -7.71 2.96 1.16
CA LEU A 129 -6.58 2.03 1.11
C LEU A 129 -5.54 2.37 2.17
N ALA A 130 -5.24 3.66 2.36
CA ALA A 130 -4.31 4.13 3.37
C ALA A 130 -4.75 3.77 4.80
N CYS A 131 -6.05 3.92 5.10
CA CYS A 131 -6.63 3.52 6.39
C CYS A 131 -6.65 2.00 6.61
N CYS A 132 -6.68 1.19 5.54
CA CYS A 132 -6.57 -0.27 5.66
C CYS A 132 -5.13 -0.74 5.95
N LEU A 133 -4.15 0.16 5.86
CA LEU A 133 -2.73 -0.09 6.07
C LEU A 133 -2.24 0.44 7.43
N SER A 134 -3.12 1.09 8.21
CA SER A 134 -2.85 1.72 9.51
C SER A 134 -3.41 0.99 10.70
#